data_AF-A0A6G3SEV5-F1
#
_entry.id   AF-A0A6G3SEV5-F1
#
_cell.length_a   1.000
_cell.length_b   1.000
_cell.length_c   1.000
_cell.angle_alpha   90.00
_cell.angle_beta   90.00
_cell.angle_gamma   90.00
#
_symmetry.space_group_name_H-M   'P 1'
#
loop_
_entity.id
_entity.type
_entity.pdbx_description
1 polymer ?
#
loop_
_entity_poly.entity_id
_entity_poly.type
_entity_poly.pdbx_seq_one_letter_code
_entity_poly.pdbx_strand_id
1 'polypeptide(L)' 'MQWTLVIPLKPLVRAKSRLAPAAGGLRPGLALAFAQDTVAAARACAAVRDV' A
#
# COMPACT_ATOMS: atom_id res chain seq x y z
N MET A 1 1.51 -24.63 3.76
CA MET A 1 0.45 -23.67 4.18
C MET A 1 0.37 -22.57 3.13
N GLN A 2 -0.83 -22.15 2.71
CA GLN A 2 -1.00 -20.97 1.85
C GLN A 2 -1.93 -19.97 2.56
N TRP A 3 -1.64 -18.68 2.44
CA TRP A 3 -2.29 -17.60 3.20
C TRP A 3 -3.17 -16.73 2.31
N THR A 4 -4.23 -16.16 2.89
CA THR A 4 -4.92 -14.99 2.35
C THR A 4 -4.49 -13.77 3.15
N LEU A 5 -4.01 -12.72 2.48
CA LEU A 5 -3.42 -11.55 3.12
C LEU A 5 -4.29 -10.30 2.95
N VAL A 6 -4.88 -9.81 4.04
CA VAL A 6 -5.66 -8.57 4.02
C VAL A 6 -4.75 -7.35 4.23
N ILE A 7 -4.80 -6.37 3.31
CA ILE A 7 -4.03 -5.13 3.39
C ILE A 7 -4.96 -3.93 3.65
N PRO A 8 -5.05 -3.41 4.89
CA PRO A 8 -5.94 -2.29 5.19
C PRO A 8 -5.39 -0.97 4.65
N LEU A 9 -6.24 -0.20 3.96
CA LEU A 9 -5.92 1.14 3.48
C LEU A 9 -6.69 2.21 4.24
N LYS A 10 -5.99 3.27 4.63
CA LYS A 10 -6.61 4.53 5.07
C LYS A 10 -6.99 5.35 3.84
N PRO A 11 -7.99 6.25 3.93
CA PRO A 11 -8.27 7.19 2.85
C PRO A 11 -7.00 7.96 2.45
N LEU A 12 -6.69 7.97 1.16
CA LEU A 12 -5.39 8.40 0.64
C LEU A 12 -5.03 9.83 1.06
N VAL A 13 -6.03 10.71 1.09
CA VAL A 13 -5.90 12.10 1.54
C VAL A 13 -5.40 12.23 2.99
N ARG A 14 -5.62 11.21 3.84
CA ARG A 14 -5.17 11.16 5.24
C ARG A 14 -3.90 10.32 5.47
N ALA A 15 -3.46 9.56 4.47
CA ALA A 15 -2.37 8.60 4.63
C ALA A 15 -0.97 9.26 4.56
N LYS A 16 0.03 8.62 5.17
CA LYS A 16 1.46 9.01 5.09
C LYS A 16 1.71 10.49 5.47
N SER A 17 1.08 10.99 6.52
CA SER A 17 1.21 12.39 6.97
C SER A 17 2.66 12.84 7.20
N ARG A 18 3.54 11.93 7.60
CA ARG A 18 4.99 12.18 7.75
C ARG A 18 5.68 12.59 6.44
N LEU A 19 5.10 12.26 5.27
CA LEU A 19 5.61 12.69 3.96
C LEU A 19 5.10 14.07 3.54
N ALA A 20 4.20 14.71 4.30
CA ALA A 20 3.66 16.01 3.92
C ALA A 20 4.74 17.07 3.64
N PRO A 21 5.82 17.22 4.44
CA PRO A 21 6.87 18.20 4.17
C PRO A 21 7.62 17.97 2.85
N ALA A 22 7.74 16.72 2.41
CA ALA A 22 8.53 16.36 1.23
C ALA A 22 7.69 16.17 -0.05
N ALA A 23 6.43 15.74 0.08
CA ALA A 23 5.60 15.35 -1.05
C ALA A 23 4.43 16.31 -1.32
N GLY A 24 4.05 17.16 -0.36
CA GLY A 24 2.95 18.12 -0.52
C GLY A 24 1.70 17.51 -1.18
N GLY A 25 1.28 18.09 -2.31
CA GLY A 25 0.13 17.64 -3.09
C GLY A 25 0.27 16.26 -3.75
N LEU A 26 1.49 15.73 -3.92
CA LEU A 26 1.72 14.40 -4.47
C LEU A 26 1.44 13.28 -3.46
N ARG A 27 1.31 13.61 -2.17
CA ARG A 27 1.17 12.63 -1.08
C ARG A 27 0.04 11.61 -1.28
N PRO A 28 -1.19 11.96 -1.73
CA PRO A 28 -2.23 10.96 -1.96
C PRO A 28 -1.86 9.97 -3.08
N GLY A 29 -1.20 10.46 -4.15
CA GLY A 29 -0.70 9.62 -5.23
C GLY A 29 0.38 8.65 -4.76
N LEU A 30 1.35 9.13 -3.97
CA LEU A 30 2.37 8.27 -3.36
C LEU A 30 1.77 7.25 -2.38
N ALA A 31 0.73 7.63 -1.63
CA ALA A 31 0.03 6.71 -0.75
C ALA A 31 -0.63 5.55 -1.54
N LEU A 32 -1.20 5.84 -2.72
CA LEU A 32 -1.74 4.81 -3.62
C LEU A 32 -0.64 3.95 -4.22
N ALA A 33 0.45 4.56 -4.71
CA ALA A 33 1.58 3.84 -5.28
C ALA A 33 2.14 2.83 -4.28
N PHE A 34 2.35 3.22 -3.02
CA PHE A 34 2.80 2.30 -1.97
C PHE A 34 1.83 1.14 -1.72
N ALA A 35 0.52 1.38 -1.80
CA ALA A 35 -0.46 0.32 -1.64
C ALA A 35 -0.39 -0.68 -2.80
N GLN A 36 -0.28 -0.18 -4.03
CA GLN A 36 -0.15 -1.00 -5.24
C GLN A 36 1.13 -1.83 -5.21
N ASP A 37 2.26 -1.23 -4.84
CA ASP A 37 3.55 -1.94 -4.72
C ASP A 37 3.48 -3.04 -3.65
N THR A 38 2.79 -2.77 -2.54
CA THR A 38 2.59 -3.78 -1.47
C THR A 38 1.74 -4.96 -1.97
N VAL A 39 0.65 -4.69 -2.70
CA VAL A 39 -0.19 -5.74 -3.30
C VAL A 39 0.60 -6.55 -4.35
N ALA A 40 1.38 -5.87 -5.19
CA ALA A 40 2.21 -6.53 -6.20
C ALA A 40 3.24 -7.46 -5.55
N ALA A 41 3.92 -7.00 -4.50
CA ALA A 41 4.86 -7.82 -3.73
C ALA A 41 4.18 -9.01 -3.04
N ALA A 42 2.99 -8.80 -2.46
CA ALA A 42 2.21 -9.88 -1.84
C ALA A 42 1.81 -10.95 -2.85
N ARG A 43 1.33 -10.55 -4.05
CA ARG A 43 0.95 -11.48 -5.12
C ARG A 43 2.15 -12.25 -5.72
N ALA A 44 3.36 -11.72 -5.61
CA ALA A 44 4.58 -12.41 -6.04
C ALA A 44 5.09 -13.44 -5.00
N CYS A 45 4.56 -13.42 -3.77
CA CYS A 45 4.98 -14.33 -2.71
C CYS A 45 4.29 -15.69 -2.86
N ALA A 46 5.07 -16.76 -3.07
CA ALA A 46 4.54 -18.12 -3.26
C ALA A 46 3.71 -18.67 -2.08
N ALA A 47 3.88 -18.10 -0.88
CA ALA A 47 3.10 -18.48 0.30
C ALA A 47 1.71 -17.82 0.35
N VAL A 48 1.46 -16.78 -0.47
CA VAL A 48 0.20 -16.03 -0.51
C VAL A 48 -0.64 -16.54 -1.68
N ARG A 49 -1.81 -17.11 -1.36
CA ARG A 49 -2.78 -17.57 -2.35
C ARG A 49 -3.62 -16.41 -2.89
N ASP A 50 -3.97 -15.48 -2.00
CA ASP A 50 -4.91 -14.39 -2.30
C ASP A 50 -4.62 -13.15 -1.44
N VAL A 51 -5.03 -11.98 -1.93
CA VAL A 51 -4.83 -10.66 -1.30
C VAL A 51 -6.14 -9.87 -1.33
#